data_AF-A0A9D5SJR9-F1
#
_entry.id   AF-A0A9D5SJR9-F1
#
_cell.length_a   1.000
_cell.length_b   1.000
_cell.length_c   1.000
_cell.angle_alpha   90.00
_cell.angle_beta   90.00
_cell.angle_gamma   90.00
#
_symmetry.space_group_name_H-M   'P 1'
#
loop_
_entity.id
_entity.type
_entity.pdbx_description
1 polymer ?
#
loop_
_entity_poly.entity_id
_entity_poly.type
_entity_poly.pdbx_seq_one_letter_code
_entity_poly.pdbx_strand_id
1 'polypeptide(L)'
;MMIDLHDRIQGCFIGKNVGGTLGMPFEGSVLRPGINFYSPVPEHPAANDDLDLQLVWLRLLEQERESITFEKMAQAFFKDIDCHWDEYGVALRNLADGVAPGLSGIHNNYFTCGLGGAIRSEIWAAVFAGKIRTAAYYAMLDSSIDHTGDGVYGEVFNAAVESAILSGADLSDALKIGKAMLPADSQLKKLYEDLDAQWAETGDFEALYDLIMQKYKSHNFTDVVMNGGFTYSALLAGNGDFEKTILLAVNCAQDADCTAATAGAIIGSLIGAKAIPARWKNAVNDRITVGSYIKSDGLPQRVTELVDRVLILQKHFSNVPDLPEINGVCQLQKYEDFSENRQFAVNNKSFTAADMRLPLSQLDLPEGKELQITMRITLPENVQAANLLVASRGLFVVKINGEMAALKGDQSLPLPAPHRVLGGRIIPLPLYTGKREFDLDITVYPTVPIPDVYVNVYDWNNRHIKTGYKLIEQ
;
A
#
# COMPACT_ATOMS: atom_id res chain seq x y z
N MET A 1 27.57 -17.73 -19.35
CA MET A 1 26.88 -16.71 -20.17
C MET A 1 26.55 -15.55 -19.26
N MET A 2 26.79 -14.32 -19.69
CA MET A 2 26.29 -13.13 -18.97
C MET A 2 24.76 -13.14 -19.07
N ILE A 3 24.06 -13.01 -17.95
CA ILE A 3 22.59 -12.98 -17.92
C ILE A 3 22.17 -11.61 -18.45
N ASP A 4 21.48 -11.57 -19.60
CA ASP A 4 20.98 -10.33 -20.19
C ASP A 4 19.67 -9.87 -19.52
N LEU A 5 19.30 -8.61 -19.71
CA LEU A 5 18.11 -8.01 -19.08
C LEU A 5 16.82 -8.76 -19.43
N HIS A 6 16.68 -9.24 -20.67
CA HIS A 6 15.51 -10.01 -21.08
C HIS A 6 15.41 -11.31 -20.28
N ASP A 7 16.50 -12.07 -20.15
CA ASP A 7 16.54 -13.32 -19.37
C ASP A 7 16.24 -13.07 -17.88
N ARG A 8 16.66 -11.92 -17.33
CA ARG A 8 16.31 -11.53 -15.95
C ARG A 8 14.83 -11.20 -15.79
N ILE A 9 14.26 -10.33 -16.65
CA ILE A 9 12.84 -9.96 -16.59
C ILE A 9 11.95 -11.19 -16.84
N GLN A 10 12.34 -12.06 -17.77
CA GLN A 10 11.62 -13.32 -17.98
C GLN A 10 11.73 -14.25 -16.76
N GLY A 11 12.89 -14.27 -16.10
CA GLY A 11 13.09 -15.03 -14.87
C GLY A 11 12.19 -14.51 -13.74
N CYS A 12 12.03 -13.19 -13.64
CA CYS A 12 11.12 -12.52 -12.72
C CYS A 12 9.69 -13.06 -12.81
N PHE A 13 9.05 -12.88 -13.97
CA PHE A 13 7.64 -13.23 -14.13
C PHE A 13 7.38 -14.74 -14.18
N ILE A 14 8.34 -15.56 -14.64
CA ILE A 14 8.25 -17.02 -14.48
C ILE A 14 8.33 -17.40 -13.00
N GLY A 15 9.26 -16.79 -12.25
CA GLY A 15 9.42 -17.03 -10.82
C GLY A 15 8.18 -16.65 -10.03
N LYS A 16 7.61 -15.48 -10.33
CA LYS A 16 6.32 -15.01 -9.80
C LYS A 16 5.22 -16.05 -10.01
N ASN A 17 5.02 -16.49 -11.26
CA ASN A 17 4.01 -17.50 -11.61
C ASN A 17 4.22 -18.83 -10.90
N VAL A 18 5.47 -19.30 -10.83
CA VAL A 18 5.83 -20.55 -10.14
C VAL A 18 5.48 -20.46 -8.66
N GLY A 19 5.92 -19.38 -8.00
CA GLY A 19 5.72 -19.14 -6.57
C GLY A 19 4.25 -18.96 -6.19
N GLY A 20 3.53 -18.08 -6.88
CA GLY A 20 2.11 -17.84 -6.63
C GLY A 20 1.27 -19.09 -6.82
N THR A 21 1.50 -19.83 -7.92
CA THR A 21 0.81 -21.11 -8.15
C THR A 21 1.16 -22.16 -7.08
N LEU A 22 2.36 -22.13 -6.52
CA LEU A 22 2.81 -23.09 -5.50
C LEU A 22 2.16 -22.80 -4.15
N GLY A 23 2.05 -21.53 -3.78
CA GLY A 23 1.49 -21.10 -2.50
C GLY A 23 -0.02 -21.00 -2.46
N MET A 24 -0.70 -20.82 -3.61
CA MET A 24 -2.15 -20.56 -3.68
C MET A 24 -3.00 -21.56 -2.85
N PRO A 25 -2.74 -22.88 -2.84
CA PRO A 25 -3.52 -23.80 -2.01
C PRO A 25 -3.33 -23.65 -0.49
N PHE A 26 -2.35 -22.86 -0.06
CA PHE A 26 -1.93 -22.70 1.34
C PHE A 26 -2.07 -21.26 1.85
N GLU A 27 -2.58 -20.34 1.03
CA GLU A 27 -2.96 -19.00 1.44
C GLU A 27 -3.91 -19.05 2.65
N GLY A 28 -3.65 -18.22 3.66
CA GLY A 28 -4.40 -18.18 4.92
C GLY A 28 -4.12 -19.33 5.87
N SER A 29 -3.27 -20.31 5.50
CA SER A 29 -2.92 -21.41 6.41
C SER A 29 -2.04 -20.90 7.55
N VAL A 30 -2.40 -21.20 8.79
CA VAL A 30 -1.52 -20.95 9.94
C VAL A 30 -0.52 -22.08 10.19
N LEU A 31 -0.68 -23.21 9.49
CA LEU A 31 0.16 -24.39 9.62
C LEU A 31 1.14 -24.47 8.44
N ARG A 32 2.42 -24.72 8.76
CA ARG A 32 3.47 -24.92 7.76
C ARG A 32 3.14 -26.15 6.87
N PRO A 33 3.00 -25.97 5.54
CA PRO A 33 2.59 -27.04 4.63
C PRO A 33 3.53 -28.27 4.60
N GLY A 34 4.84 -28.06 4.73
CA GLY A 34 5.83 -29.13 4.61
C GLY A 34 5.96 -29.71 3.20
N ILE A 35 5.65 -28.93 2.17
CA ILE A 35 5.67 -29.36 0.78
C ILE A 35 7.07 -29.26 0.15
N ASN A 36 7.33 -30.12 -0.83
CA ASN A 36 8.59 -30.13 -1.61
C ASN A 36 8.38 -29.96 -3.12
N PHE A 37 7.12 -29.95 -3.56
CA PHE A 37 6.70 -29.71 -4.95
C PHE A 37 5.19 -29.45 -4.98
N TYR A 38 4.65 -29.13 -6.14
CA TYR A 38 3.20 -29.05 -6.37
C TYR A 38 2.52 -30.38 -6.04
N SER A 39 1.34 -30.31 -5.40
CA SER A 39 0.51 -31.48 -5.11
C SER A 39 -0.98 -31.10 -5.14
N PRO A 40 -1.72 -31.40 -6.22
CA PRO A 40 -1.26 -31.98 -7.49
C PRO A 40 -0.42 -31.01 -8.32
N VAL A 41 0.28 -31.51 -9.35
CA VAL A 41 0.95 -30.64 -10.33
C VAL A 41 -0.11 -29.87 -11.12
N PRO A 42 -0.02 -28.53 -11.21
CA PRO A 42 -1.02 -27.73 -11.89
C PRO A 42 -1.00 -27.99 -13.40
N GLU A 43 -2.17 -27.91 -14.04
CA GLU A 43 -2.28 -27.92 -15.50
C GLU A 43 -2.06 -26.51 -16.10
N HIS A 44 -2.42 -25.48 -15.32
CA HIS A 44 -2.32 -24.06 -15.65
C HIS A 44 -1.86 -23.28 -14.41
N PRO A 45 -1.14 -22.15 -14.57
CA PRO A 45 -0.84 -21.29 -13.44
C PRO A 45 -2.14 -20.80 -12.79
N ALA A 46 -2.11 -20.60 -11.48
CA ALA A 46 -3.23 -20.02 -10.76
C ALA A 46 -3.43 -18.56 -11.20
N ALA A 47 -4.69 -18.11 -11.27
CA ALA A 47 -4.96 -16.68 -11.25
C ALA A 47 -4.65 -16.16 -9.85
N ASN A 48 -3.85 -15.10 -9.76
CA ASN A 48 -3.39 -14.54 -8.50
C ASN A 48 -3.19 -13.02 -8.69
N ASP A 49 -3.72 -12.24 -7.76
CA ASP A 49 -3.64 -10.78 -7.77
C ASP A 49 -2.20 -10.27 -7.74
N ASP A 50 -1.28 -11.08 -7.21
CA ASP A 50 0.17 -10.96 -7.31
C ASP A 50 0.66 -10.50 -8.68
N LEU A 51 0.23 -11.19 -9.74
CA LEU A 51 0.61 -10.84 -11.11
C LEU A 51 -0.48 -10.02 -11.78
N ASP A 52 -1.74 -10.32 -11.50
CA ASP A 52 -2.87 -9.79 -12.26
C ASP A 52 -3.00 -8.27 -12.12
N LEU A 53 -2.80 -7.70 -10.92
CA LEU A 53 -2.87 -6.26 -10.68
C LEU A 53 -1.74 -5.51 -11.41
N GLN A 54 -0.56 -6.12 -11.52
CA GLN A 54 0.58 -5.53 -12.25
C GLN A 54 0.30 -5.34 -13.74
N LEU A 55 -0.55 -6.18 -14.31
CA LEU A 55 -0.93 -6.05 -15.73
C LEU A 55 -1.77 -4.79 -15.99
N VAL A 56 -2.49 -4.29 -14.98
CA VAL A 56 -3.20 -3.01 -15.05
C VAL A 56 -2.20 -1.86 -15.18
N TRP A 57 -1.10 -1.90 -14.42
CA TRP A 57 -0.03 -0.90 -14.51
C TRP A 57 0.73 -0.95 -15.83
N LEU A 58 0.98 -2.15 -16.36
CA LEU A 58 1.50 -2.29 -17.72
C LEU A 58 0.61 -1.57 -18.72
N ARG A 59 -0.71 -1.83 -18.69
CA ARG A 59 -1.67 -1.20 -19.61
C ARG A 59 -1.75 0.31 -19.44
N LEU A 60 -1.72 0.80 -18.20
CA LEU A 60 -1.73 2.23 -17.90
C LEU A 60 -0.50 2.92 -18.46
N LEU A 61 0.71 2.39 -18.24
CA LEU A 61 1.95 2.91 -18.82
C LEU A 61 1.93 2.84 -20.35
N GLU A 62 1.32 1.80 -20.91
CA GLU A 62 1.14 1.66 -22.35
C GLU A 62 0.17 2.69 -22.97
N GLN A 63 -0.69 3.31 -22.17
CA GLN A 63 -1.64 4.32 -22.61
C GLN A 63 -1.12 5.74 -22.34
N GLU A 64 -0.59 5.96 -21.13
CA GLU A 64 -0.27 7.29 -20.62
C GLU A 64 1.20 7.68 -20.78
N ARG A 65 2.10 6.69 -20.84
CA ARG A 65 3.57 6.91 -20.82
C ARG A 65 3.97 7.89 -19.71
N GLU A 66 4.62 9.00 -20.04
CA GLU A 66 5.08 10.04 -19.10
C GLU A 66 3.92 10.86 -18.52
N SER A 67 2.74 10.78 -19.11
CA SER A 67 1.55 11.51 -18.63
C SER A 67 0.87 10.81 -17.44
N ILE A 68 1.45 9.73 -16.93
CA ILE A 68 0.98 9.03 -15.74
C ILE A 68 1.06 9.95 -14.51
N THR A 69 -0.04 10.07 -13.79
CA THR A 69 -0.13 10.81 -12.53
C THR A 69 -0.77 9.92 -11.46
N PHE A 70 -0.63 10.30 -10.19
CA PHE A 70 -1.22 9.55 -9.09
C PHE A 70 -2.74 9.42 -9.23
N GLU A 71 -3.42 10.46 -9.72
CA GLU A 71 -4.86 10.46 -9.97
C GLU A 71 -5.25 9.50 -11.10
N LYS A 72 -4.43 9.42 -12.16
CA LYS A 72 -4.68 8.45 -13.24
C LYS A 72 -4.46 7.02 -12.79
N MET A 73 -3.46 6.78 -11.94
CA MET A 73 -3.28 5.47 -11.31
C MET A 73 -4.50 5.09 -10.46
N ALA A 74 -5.02 6.02 -9.66
CA ALA A 74 -6.24 5.82 -8.87
C ALA A 74 -7.48 5.54 -9.75
N GLN A 75 -7.61 6.26 -10.86
CA GLN A 75 -8.71 6.05 -11.82
C GLN A 75 -8.61 4.67 -12.48
N ALA A 76 -7.41 4.25 -12.89
CA ALA A 76 -7.18 2.92 -13.44
C ALA A 76 -7.44 1.83 -12.38
N PHE A 77 -7.00 2.04 -11.14
CA PHE A 77 -7.31 1.15 -10.02
C PHE A 77 -8.82 1.00 -9.85
N PHE A 78 -9.54 2.11 -9.74
CA PHE A 78 -10.99 2.10 -9.55
C PHE A 78 -11.77 1.48 -10.72
N LYS A 79 -11.30 1.70 -11.95
CA LYS A 79 -12.00 1.27 -13.17
C LYS A 79 -11.68 -0.17 -13.55
N ASP A 80 -10.42 -0.56 -13.44
CA ASP A 80 -9.90 -1.78 -14.04
C ASP A 80 -9.62 -2.90 -13.03
N ILE A 81 -9.70 -2.62 -11.73
CA ILE A 81 -9.58 -3.59 -10.63
C ILE A 81 -10.92 -3.66 -9.88
N ASP A 82 -11.59 -4.81 -9.96
CA ASP A 82 -12.87 -5.15 -9.30
C ASP A 82 -12.63 -6.20 -8.20
N CYS A 83 -11.58 -5.95 -7.42
CA CYS A 83 -11.08 -6.83 -6.39
C CYS A 83 -11.43 -6.25 -5.02
N HIS A 84 -12.24 -6.96 -4.23
CA HIS A 84 -12.88 -6.40 -3.03
C HIS A 84 -12.41 -7.03 -1.71
N TRP A 85 -11.34 -7.82 -1.72
CA TRP A 85 -10.73 -8.30 -0.49
C TRP A 85 -9.85 -7.21 0.16
N ASP A 86 -9.85 -7.22 1.49
CA ASP A 86 -9.00 -6.44 2.38
C ASP A 86 -8.78 -4.96 1.97
N GLU A 87 -7.51 -4.54 1.82
CA GLU A 87 -7.11 -3.18 1.45
C GLU A 87 -7.74 -2.67 0.15
N TYR A 88 -7.89 -3.53 -0.86
CA TYR A 88 -8.36 -3.14 -2.19
C TYR A 88 -9.83 -2.74 -2.12
N GLY A 89 -10.64 -3.55 -1.44
CA GLY A 89 -12.06 -3.26 -1.25
C GLY A 89 -12.28 -1.96 -0.48
N VAL A 90 -11.46 -1.70 0.54
CA VAL A 90 -11.50 -0.43 1.28
C VAL A 90 -11.09 0.74 0.39
N ALA A 91 -10.01 0.61 -0.38
CA ALA A 91 -9.56 1.64 -1.30
C ALA A 91 -10.58 1.94 -2.40
N LEU A 92 -11.15 0.91 -3.04
CA LEU A 92 -12.22 1.06 -4.03
C LEU A 92 -13.44 1.76 -3.44
N ARG A 93 -13.84 1.38 -2.22
CA ARG A 93 -14.93 2.05 -1.50
C ARG A 93 -14.62 3.52 -1.25
N ASN A 94 -13.41 3.82 -0.79
CA ASN A 94 -12.96 5.18 -0.51
C ASN A 94 -12.91 6.02 -1.78
N LEU A 95 -12.37 5.50 -2.87
CA LEU A 95 -12.36 6.16 -4.17
C LEU A 95 -13.79 6.41 -4.69
N ALA A 96 -14.71 5.45 -4.52
CA ALA A 96 -16.13 5.62 -4.86
C ALA A 96 -16.81 6.73 -4.03
N ASP A 97 -16.47 6.83 -2.75
CA ASP A 97 -16.92 7.89 -1.84
C ASP A 97 -16.17 9.22 -2.08
N GLY A 98 -15.29 9.25 -3.09
CA GLY A 98 -14.57 10.43 -3.54
C GLY A 98 -13.40 10.82 -2.65
N VAL A 99 -12.79 9.90 -1.91
CA VAL A 99 -11.54 10.10 -1.15
C VAL A 99 -10.34 10.10 -2.10
N ALA A 100 -9.36 10.96 -1.84
CA ALA A 100 -8.17 11.11 -2.68
C ALA A 100 -7.36 9.82 -2.74
N PRO A 101 -6.69 9.51 -3.87
CA PRO A 101 -5.58 8.58 -3.83
C PRO A 101 -4.58 9.00 -2.75
N GLY A 102 -4.10 8.02 -2.00
CA GLY A 102 -3.21 8.29 -0.89
C GLY A 102 -3.89 8.45 0.47
N LEU A 103 -5.04 9.14 0.52
CA LEU A 103 -5.94 9.06 1.67
C LEU A 103 -6.85 7.83 1.58
N SER A 104 -7.10 7.33 0.37
CA SER A 104 -7.91 6.14 0.09
C SER A 104 -7.30 4.89 0.70
N GLY A 105 -5.97 4.80 0.80
CA GLY A 105 -5.28 3.72 1.50
C GLY A 105 -5.28 3.85 3.03
N ILE A 106 -5.72 5.00 3.56
CA ILE A 106 -5.67 5.32 5.00
C ILE A 106 -7.06 5.32 5.62
N HIS A 107 -8.03 5.91 4.93
CA HIS A 107 -9.36 6.19 5.49
C HIS A 107 -10.11 4.90 5.81
N ASN A 108 -10.44 4.67 7.09
CA ASN A 108 -11.16 3.46 7.54
C ASN A 108 -10.51 2.15 7.11
N ASN A 109 -9.20 2.16 6.82
CA ASN A 109 -8.49 0.98 6.38
C ASN A 109 -7.80 0.30 7.56
N TYR A 110 -8.18 -0.95 7.83
CA TYR A 110 -7.56 -1.81 8.85
C TYR A 110 -6.45 -2.69 8.27
N PHE A 111 -6.35 -2.76 6.93
CA PHE A 111 -5.43 -3.60 6.18
C PHE A 111 -4.26 -2.80 5.61
N THR A 112 -3.92 -1.65 6.21
CA THR A 112 -2.89 -0.73 5.69
C THR A 112 -1.51 -1.35 5.54
N CYS A 113 -1.25 -2.45 6.26
CA CYS A 113 0.00 -3.21 6.23
C CYS A 113 -0.20 -4.60 5.62
N GLY A 114 -1.23 -4.80 4.78
CA GLY A 114 -1.34 -5.99 3.92
C GLY A 114 -0.21 -6.06 2.89
N LEU A 115 -0.06 -7.23 2.27
CA LEU A 115 0.95 -7.49 1.25
C LEU A 115 0.54 -6.96 -0.13
N GLY A 116 -0.71 -6.56 -0.32
CA GLY A 116 -1.27 -6.28 -1.64
C GLY A 116 -0.54 -5.19 -2.43
N GLY A 117 0.09 -4.23 -1.75
CA GLY A 117 0.99 -3.28 -2.38
C GLY A 117 2.31 -3.92 -2.78
N ALA A 118 2.95 -4.63 -1.85
CA ALA A 118 4.29 -5.20 -2.02
C ALA A 118 4.39 -6.21 -3.18
N ILE A 119 3.32 -6.95 -3.44
CA ILE A 119 3.23 -7.92 -4.52
C ILE A 119 3.13 -7.28 -5.91
N ARG A 120 3.01 -5.95 -6.03
CA ARG A 120 2.90 -5.26 -7.34
C ARG A 120 4.23 -4.68 -7.84
N SER A 121 5.30 -4.84 -7.08
CA SER A 121 6.59 -4.18 -7.29
C SER A 121 7.32 -4.53 -8.61
N GLU A 122 7.17 -5.74 -9.14
CA GLU A 122 8.00 -6.25 -10.25
C GLU A 122 7.82 -5.46 -11.54
N ILE A 123 6.61 -4.98 -11.83
CA ILE A 123 6.34 -4.19 -13.04
C ILE A 123 7.10 -2.86 -13.01
N TRP A 124 7.14 -2.18 -11.86
CA TRP A 124 7.88 -0.95 -11.68
C TRP A 124 9.39 -1.20 -11.76
N ALA A 125 9.87 -2.26 -11.12
CA ALA A 125 11.27 -2.67 -11.21
C ALA A 125 11.71 -2.98 -12.63
N ALA A 126 10.88 -3.71 -13.40
CA ALA A 126 11.20 -4.15 -14.75
C ALA A 126 11.15 -3.03 -15.78
N VAL A 127 10.15 -2.14 -15.72
CA VAL A 127 10.07 -0.96 -16.59
C VAL A 127 11.20 0.03 -16.29
N PHE A 128 11.57 0.20 -15.01
CA PHE A 128 12.60 1.12 -14.57
C PHE A 128 13.88 0.40 -14.10
N ALA A 129 14.26 -0.69 -14.78
CA ALA A 129 15.44 -1.47 -14.45
C ALA A 129 16.71 -0.58 -14.42
N GLY A 130 17.42 -0.59 -13.29
CA GLY A 130 18.59 0.27 -13.03
C GLY A 130 18.28 1.71 -12.65
N LYS A 131 17.03 2.16 -12.76
CA LYS A 131 16.53 3.44 -12.23
C LYS A 131 15.83 3.21 -10.89
N ILE A 132 16.59 2.73 -9.91
CA ILE A 132 16.12 2.20 -8.61
C ILE A 132 15.18 3.19 -7.90
N ARG A 133 15.55 4.46 -7.82
CA ARG A 133 14.76 5.50 -7.14
C ARG A 133 13.47 5.87 -7.89
N THR A 134 13.45 5.71 -9.21
CA THR A 134 12.25 5.88 -10.05
C THR A 134 11.31 4.70 -9.88
N ALA A 135 11.83 3.45 -9.89
CA ALA A 135 11.02 2.27 -9.60
C ALA A 135 10.33 2.39 -8.23
N ALA A 136 11.11 2.77 -7.21
CA ALA A 136 10.62 3.02 -5.86
C ALA A 136 9.59 4.17 -5.79
N TYR A 137 9.75 5.22 -6.60
CA TYR A 137 8.79 6.33 -6.66
C TYR A 137 7.43 5.87 -7.16
N TYR A 138 7.38 5.12 -8.26
CA TYR A 138 6.11 4.63 -8.81
C TYR A 138 5.48 3.55 -7.92
N ALA A 139 6.29 2.67 -7.32
CA ALA A 139 5.84 1.74 -6.29
C ALA A 139 5.21 2.47 -5.08
N MET A 140 5.81 3.58 -4.64
CA MET A 140 5.23 4.38 -3.55
C MET A 140 3.87 4.98 -3.94
N LEU A 141 3.71 5.46 -5.18
CA LEU A 141 2.42 5.96 -5.65
C LEU A 141 1.39 4.84 -5.76
N ASP A 142 1.77 3.69 -6.33
CA ASP A 142 0.92 2.51 -6.47
C ASP A 142 0.34 2.07 -5.13
N SER A 143 1.17 1.58 -4.20
CA SER A 143 0.71 1.15 -2.88
C SER A 143 0.07 2.26 -2.06
N SER A 144 0.33 3.55 -2.30
CA SER A 144 -0.37 4.61 -1.56
C SER A 144 -1.86 4.69 -1.91
N ILE A 145 -2.32 4.09 -3.01
CA ILE A 145 -3.75 4.02 -3.34
C ILE A 145 -4.53 3.25 -2.27
N ASP A 146 -3.96 2.18 -1.73
CA ASP A 146 -4.63 1.19 -0.88
C ASP A 146 -3.92 0.90 0.44
N HIS A 147 -2.69 1.40 0.65
CA HIS A 147 -1.88 1.18 1.84
C HIS A 147 -1.36 2.48 2.47
N THR A 148 -0.76 2.34 3.66
CA THR A 148 0.11 3.35 4.26
C THR A 148 1.16 2.70 5.16
N GLY A 149 2.14 3.47 5.63
CA GLY A 149 3.20 2.96 6.51
C GLY A 149 3.98 1.82 5.87
N ASP A 150 4.20 0.74 6.63
CA ASP A 150 4.97 -0.42 6.17
C ASP A 150 4.33 -1.15 4.96
N GLY A 151 3.01 -1.03 4.72
CA GLY A 151 2.37 -1.56 3.50
C GLY A 151 2.89 -0.91 2.21
N VAL A 152 3.13 0.39 2.24
CA VAL A 152 3.77 1.12 1.13
C VAL A 152 5.27 0.81 1.07
N TYR A 153 5.91 0.74 2.23
CA TYR A 153 7.34 0.48 2.31
C TYR A 153 7.73 -0.90 1.80
N GLY A 154 6.85 -1.90 1.89
CA GLY A 154 7.04 -3.23 1.30
C GLY A 154 7.25 -3.17 -0.21
N GLU A 155 6.38 -2.46 -0.93
CA GLU A 155 6.50 -2.32 -2.38
C GLU A 155 7.74 -1.51 -2.77
N VAL A 156 8.00 -0.42 -2.05
CA VAL A 156 9.21 0.39 -2.25
C VAL A 156 10.49 -0.43 -2.06
N PHE A 157 10.53 -1.27 -1.02
CA PHE A 157 11.65 -2.17 -0.76
C PHE A 157 11.83 -3.16 -1.91
N ASN A 158 10.78 -3.91 -2.27
CA ASN A 158 10.85 -4.92 -3.33
C ASN A 158 11.24 -4.30 -4.67
N ALA A 159 10.59 -3.20 -5.08
CA ALA A 159 10.87 -2.54 -6.35
C ALA A 159 12.32 -2.03 -6.43
N ALA A 160 12.88 -1.56 -5.31
CA ALA A 160 14.27 -1.14 -5.25
C ALA A 160 15.25 -2.32 -5.34
N VAL A 161 14.98 -3.42 -4.63
CA VAL A 161 15.77 -4.67 -4.68
C VAL A 161 15.77 -5.25 -6.10
N GLU A 162 14.59 -5.40 -6.68
CA GLU A 162 14.41 -6.00 -8.00
C GLU A 162 15.03 -5.13 -9.10
N SER A 163 14.81 -3.81 -9.07
CA SER A 163 15.42 -2.89 -10.05
C SER A 163 16.96 -2.94 -9.99
N ALA A 164 17.54 -3.09 -8.79
CA ALA A 164 18.97 -3.26 -8.61
C ALA A 164 19.46 -4.60 -9.20
N ILE A 165 18.77 -5.71 -8.92
CA ILE A 165 19.10 -7.04 -9.47
C ILE A 165 19.01 -7.05 -10.99
N LEU A 166 17.97 -6.44 -11.56
CA LEU A 166 17.79 -6.32 -13.01
C LEU A 166 18.91 -5.52 -13.68
N SER A 167 19.56 -4.61 -12.94
CA SER A 167 20.76 -3.89 -13.38
C SER A 167 22.09 -4.64 -13.14
N GLY A 168 22.03 -5.83 -12.55
CA GLY A 168 23.18 -6.72 -12.34
C GLY A 168 23.78 -6.71 -10.94
N ALA A 169 23.15 -6.06 -9.95
CA ALA A 169 23.56 -6.19 -8.56
C ALA A 169 23.42 -7.63 -8.05
N ASP A 170 24.29 -8.05 -7.14
CA ASP A 170 24.07 -9.28 -6.39
C ASP A 170 22.98 -9.10 -5.33
N LEU A 171 22.52 -10.22 -4.76
CA LEU A 171 21.45 -10.21 -3.77
C LEU A 171 21.81 -9.39 -2.52
N SER A 172 23.06 -9.47 -2.03
CA SER A 172 23.46 -8.77 -0.80
C SER A 172 23.40 -7.27 -0.98
N ASP A 173 23.93 -6.77 -2.10
CA ASP A 173 23.92 -5.35 -2.42
C ASP A 173 22.51 -4.84 -2.74
N ALA A 174 21.70 -5.62 -3.45
CA ALA A 174 20.30 -5.29 -3.70
C ALA A 174 19.49 -5.16 -2.40
N LEU A 175 19.62 -6.10 -1.45
CA LEU A 175 18.94 -6.03 -0.16
C LEU A 175 19.40 -4.83 0.68
N LYS A 176 20.69 -4.46 0.64
CA LYS A 176 21.20 -3.22 1.28
C LYS A 176 20.57 -1.97 0.66
N ILE A 177 20.47 -1.92 -0.67
CA ILE A 177 19.83 -0.82 -1.40
C ILE A 177 18.37 -0.69 -1.00
N GLY A 178 17.62 -1.79 -0.98
CA GLY A 178 16.22 -1.80 -0.55
C GLY A 178 16.05 -1.24 0.87
N LYS A 179 16.81 -1.75 1.85
CA LYS A 179 16.76 -1.26 3.24
C LYS A 179 17.13 0.22 3.37
N ALA A 180 18.04 0.72 2.54
CA ALA A 180 18.42 2.13 2.54
C ALA A 180 17.29 3.06 2.08
N MET A 181 16.30 2.55 1.34
CA MET A 181 15.10 3.29 0.97
C MET A 181 14.10 3.41 2.12
N LEU A 182 14.21 2.58 3.17
CA LEU A 182 13.23 2.55 4.25
C LEU A 182 13.50 3.60 5.34
N PRO A 183 12.45 4.26 5.88
CA PRO A 183 12.56 5.12 7.06
C PRO A 183 13.18 4.43 8.26
N ALA A 184 13.83 5.20 9.13
CA ALA A 184 14.48 4.65 10.33
C ALA A 184 13.48 4.07 11.36
N ASP A 185 12.24 4.54 11.35
CA ASP A 185 11.15 4.10 12.22
C ASP A 185 10.22 3.04 11.59
N SER A 186 10.55 2.56 10.38
CA SER A 186 9.83 1.46 9.72
C SER A 186 10.02 0.15 10.50
N GLN A 187 8.92 -0.56 10.76
CA GLN A 187 8.98 -1.88 11.39
C GLN A 187 9.57 -2.90 10.44
N LEU A 188 9.33 -2.76 9.13
CA LEU A 188 9.93 -3.60 8.09
C LEU A 188 11.46 -3.47 8.07
N LYS A 189 11.99 -2.24 8.18
CA LYS A 189 13.43 -2.01 8.27
C LYS A 189 14.04 -2.67 9.49
N LYS A 190 13.43 -2.46 10.65
CA LYS A 190 13.88 -3.04 11.92
C LYS A 190 13.89 -4.58 11.88
N LEU A 191 12.84 -5.16 11.29
CA LEU A 191 12.76 -6.61 11.06
C LEU A 191 13.96 -7.10 10.23
N TYR A 192 14.25 -6.47 9.09
CA TYR A 192 15.35 -6.91 8.24
C TYR A 192 16.72 -6.79 8.93
N GLU A 193 16.93 -5.74 9.73
CA GLU A 193 18.14 -5.59 10.54
C GLU A 193 18.27 -6.68 11.62
N ASP A 194 17.17 -7.04 12.28
CA ASP A 194 17.18 -8.15 13.24
C ASP A 194 17.45 -9.51 12.55
N LEU A 195 16.88 -9.72 11.35
CA LEU A 195 17.10 -10.94 10.56
C LEU A 195 18.55 -11.06 10.09
N ASP A 196 19.17 -9.96 9.65
CA ASP A 196 20.60 -9.96 9.30
C ASP A 196 21.47 -10.34 10.49
N ALA A 197 21.18 -9.79 11.68
CA ALA A 197 21.92 -10.10 12.89
C ALA A 197 21.76 -11.57 13.29
N GLN A 198 20.53 -12.08 13.28
CA GLN A 198 20.21 -13.47 13.59
C GLN A 198 20.86 -14.43 12.57
N TRP A 199 20.86 -14.08 11.29
CA TRP A 199 21.49 -14.86 10.23
C TRP A 199 23.02 -14.89 10.38
N ALA A 200 23.64 -13.74 10.69
CA ALA A 200 25.08 -13.65 10.92
C ALA A 200 25.53 -14.48 12.14
N GLU A 201 24.69 -14.59 13.17
CA GLU A 201 24.97 -15.40 14.36
C GLU A 201 24.77 -16.90 14.11
N THR A 202 23.70 -17.29 13.43
CA THR A 202 23.25 -18.69 13.39
C THR A 202 23.40 -19.39 12.05
N GLY A 203 23.26 -18.65 10.93
CA GLY A 203 23.15 -19.24 9.59
C GLY A 203 21.99 -20.22 9.43
N ASP A 204 20.96 -20.13 10.29
CA ASP A 204 19.85 -21.08 10.35
C ASP A 204 18.51 -20.40 10.03
N PHE A 205 17.79 -20.97 9.07
CA PHE A 205 16.48 -20.48 8.65
C PHE A 205 15.42 -20.65 9.74
N GLU A 206 15.46 -21.74 10.51
CA GLU A 206 14.46 -21.98 11.56
C GLU A 206 14.59 -20.95 12.68
N ALA A 207 15.82 -20.51 13.00
CA ALA A 207 16.05 -19.39 13.92
C ALA A 207 15.48 -18.06 13.40
N LEU A 208 15.54 -17.80 12.09
CA LEU A 208 14.91 -16.62 11.48
C LEU A 208 13.38 -16.69 11.57
N TYR A 209 12.81 -17.85 11.24
CA TYR A 209 11.37 -18.08 11.34
C TYR A 209 10.86 -17.89 12.77
N ASP A 210 11.54 -18.48 13.75
CA ASP A 210 11.19 -18.36 15.17
C ASP A 210 11.26 -16.90 15.64
N LEU A 211 12.27 -16.14 15.22
CA LEU A 211 12.37 -14.71 15.52
C LEU A 211 11.18 -13.91 14.97
N ILE A 212 10.78 -14.16 13.72
CA ILE A 212 9.61 -13.52 13.09
C ILE A 212 8.36 -13.86 13.90
N MET A 213 8.14 -15.14 14.20
CA MET A 213 6.94 -15.59 14.91
C MET A 213 6.87 -15.11 16.36
N GLN A 214 8.00 -14.85 17.00
CA GLN A 214 8.06 -14.34 18.38
C GLN A 214 7.87 -12.82 18.45
N LYS A 215 8.43 -12.06 17.51
CA LYS A 215 8.53 -10.58 17.62
C LYS A 215 7.62 -9.83 16.64
N TYR A 216 7.32 -10.41 15.49
CA TYR A 216 6.70 -9.74 14.35
C TYR A 216 5.42 -10.42 13.84
N LYS A 217 4.98 -11.49 14.50
CA LYS A 217 3.73 -12.17 14.16
C LYS A 217 2.54 -11.20 14.19
N SER A 218 1.75 -11.23 13.12
CA SER A 218 0.49 -10.50 13.03
C SER A 218 -0.71 -11.44 13.15
N HIS A 219 -1.86 -10.88 13.51
CA HIS A 219 -3.15 -11.58 13.43
C HIS A 219 -3.72 -11.51 12.01
N ASN A 220 -3.31 -10.51 11.24
CA ASN A 220 -3.57 -10.47 9.82
C ASN A 220 -2.53 -11.38 9.12
N PHE A 221 -2.99 -12.44 8.47
CA PHE A 221 -2.07 -13.38 7.82
C PHE A 221 -1.38 -12.74 6.60
N THR A 222 -1.93 -11.66 6.02
CA THR A 222 -1.35 -10.91 4.90
C THR A 222 -0.38 -9.81 5.32
N ASP A 223 -0.01 -9.72 6.60
CA ASP A 223 0.84 -8.63 7.11
C ASP A 223 2.23 -8.61 6.44
N VAL A 224 2.57 -7.46 5.84
CA VAL A 224 3.79 -7.23 5.07
C VAL A 224 5.06 -7.33 5.91
N VAL A 225 5.00 -7.00 7.21
CA VAL A 225 6.17 -7.10 8.08
C VAL A 225 6.45 -8.58 8.31
N MET A 226 5.45 -9.35 8.74
CA MET A 226 5.60 -10.79 8.95
C MET A 226 6.05 -11.52 7.68
N ASN A 227 5.32 -11.37 6.57
CA ASN A 227 5.57 -12.12 5.34
C ASN A 227 6.78 -11.58 4.53
N GLY A 228 7.05 -10.28 4.61
CA GLY A 228 8.29 -9.71 4.11
C GLY A 228 9.51 -10.32 4.80
N GLY A 229 9.40 -10.63 6.11
CA GLY A 229 10.41 -11.38 6.85
C GLY A 229 10.62 -12.80 6.33
N PHE A 230 9.55 -13.52 6.01
CA PHE A 230 9.64 -14.86 5.43
C PHE A 230 10.32 -14.84 4.06
N THR A 231 9.94 -13.90 3.19
CA THR A 231 10.57 -13.70 1.88
C THR A 231 12.06 -13.38 2.03
N TYR A 232 12.41 -12.44 2.89
CA TYR A 232 13.81 -12.04 3.15
C TYR A 232 14.65 -13.22 3.68
N SER A 233 14.10 -13.97 4.64
CA SER A 233 14.76 -15.16 5.22
C SER A 233 14.97 -16.26 4.19
N ALA A 234 13.98 -16.50 3.32
CA ALA A 234 14.07 -17.48 2.24
C ALA A 234 15.10 -17.09 1.17
N LEU A 235 15.26 -15.80 0.89
CA LEU A 235 16.30 -15.28 0.00
C LEU A 235 17.70 -15.49 0.59
N LEU A 236 17.90 -15.14 1.87
CA LEU A 236 19.18 -15.36 2.57
C LEU A 236 19.56 -16.84 2.61
N ALA A 237 18.66 -17.68 3.09
CA ALA A 237 18.93 -19.11 3.27
C ALA A 237 18.95 -19.87 1.94
N GLY A 238 18.20 -19.42 0.93
CA GLY A 238 18.20 -19.97 -0.41
C GLY A 238 19.53 -19.77 -1.15
N ASN A 239 20.22 -18.66 -0.88
CA ASN A 239 21.59 -18.39 -1.36
C ASN A 239 21.78 -18.62 -2.88
N GLY A 240 20.87 -18.09 -3.69
CA GLY A 240 20.93 -18.22 -5.14
C GLY A 240 20.27 -19.48 -5.72
N ASP A 241 19.78 -20.41 -4.88
CA ASP A 241 19.06 -21.60 -5.34
C ASP A 241 17.55 -21.34 -5.42
N PHE A 242 17.02 -21.37 -6.65
CA PHE A 242 15.62 -21.10 -6.95
C PHE A 242 14.65 -22.02 -6.19
N GLU A 243 14.89 -23.33 -6.23
CA GLU A 243 13.97 -24.32 -5.64
C GLU A 243 14.00 -24.22 -4.12
N LYS A 244 15.20 -24.09 -3.54
CA LYS A 244 15.34 -23.89 -2.11
C LYS A 244 14.63 -22.62 -1.64
N THR A 245 14.81 -21.50 -2.33
CA THR A 245 14.18 -20.22 -1.98
C THR A 245 12.65 -20.33 -1.96
N ILE A 246 12.02 -20.80 -3.04
CA ILE A 246 10.55 -20.84 -3.10
C ILE A 246 9.95 -21.86 -2.12
N LEU A 247 10.66 -22.97 -1.86
CA LEU A 247 10.21 -23.97 -0.90
C LEU A 247 10.35 -23.48 0.55
N LEU A 248 11.38 -22.71 0.87
CA LEU A 248 11.49 -22.06 2.18
C LEU A 248 10.36 -21.04 2.37
N ALA A 249 10.09 -20.21 1.36
CA ALA A 249 9.05 -19.19 1.39
C ALA A 249 7.64 -19.79 1.57
N VAL A 250 7.22 -20.72 0.70
CA VAL A 250 5.87 -21.31 0.78
C VAL A 250 5.64 -22.08 2.08
N ASN A 251 6.69 -22.68 2.63
CA ASN A 251 6.59 -23.45 3.86
C ASN A 251 6.55 -22.58 5.14
N CYS A 252 6.58 -21.26 5.02
CA CYS A 252 6.24 -20.34 6.11
C CYS A 252 4.73 -20.20 6.35
N ALA A 253 3.89 -20.67 5.40
CA ALA A 253 2.43 -20.54 5.43
C ALA A 253 2.00 -19.06 5.41
N GLN A 254 0.94 -18.71 6.14
CA GLN A 254 0.32 -17.37 6.17
C GLN A 254 -0.09 -16.95 4.76
N ASP A 255 0.55 -15.93 4.22
CA ASP A 255 0.33 -15.44 2.85
C ASP A 255 1.28 -16.15 1.88
N ALA A 256 1.07 -17.46 1.75
CA ALA A 256 2.05 -18.39 1.21
C ALA A 256 2.33 -18.18 -0.29
N ASP A 257 1.31 -17.81 -1.05
CA ASP A 257 1.42 -17.47 -2.47
C ASP A 257 2.15 -16.15 -2.67
N CYS A 258 1.74 -15.07 -2.01
CA CYS A 258 2.40 -13.78 -2.09
C CYS A 258 3.89 -13.86 -1.74
N THR A 259 4.21 -14.58 -0.64
CA THR A 259 5.59 -14.77 -0.15
C THR A 259 6.41 -15.58 -1.15
N ALA A 260 5.86 -16.69 -1.68
CA ALA A 260 6.57 -17.53 -2.64
C ALA A 260 6.69 -16.86 -4.02
N ALA A 261 5.69 -16.11 -4.46
CA ALA A 261 5.69 -15.37 -5.72
C ALA A 261 6.76 -14.28 -5.72
N THR A 262 6.79 -13.45 -4.68
CA THR A 262 7.79 -12.39 -4.53
C THR A 262 9.20 -12.97 -4.40
N ALA A 263 9.38 -13.99 -3.56
CA ALA A 263 10.66 -14.69 -3.44
C ALA A 263 11.10 -15.27 -4.80
N GLY A 264 10.17 -15.89 -5.53
CA GLY A 264 10.34 -16.44 -6.87
C GLY A 264 10.73 -15.40 -7.91
N ALA A 265 10.10 -14.23 -7.89
CA ALA A 265 10.40 -13.11 -8.78
C ALA A 265 11.80 -12.56 -8.56
N ILE A 266 12.18 -12.32 -7.31
CA ILE A 266 13.52 -11.82 -6.93
C ILE A 266 14.60 -12.83 -7.34
N ILE A 267 14.46 -14.11 -6.94
CA ILE A 267 15.47 -15.13 -7.26
C ILE A 267 15.52 -15.44 -8.75
N GLY A 268 14.36 -15.45 -9.43
CA GLY A 268 14.27 -15.60 -10.88
C GLY A 268 14.97 -14.48 -11.63
N SER A 269 14.81 -13.23 -11.18
CA SER A 269 15.54 -12.07 -11.71
C SER A 269 17.05 -12.18 -11.51
N LEU A 270 17.47 -12.74 -10.38
CA LEU A 270 18.88 -12.90 -10.02
C LEU A 270 19.59 -13.91 -10.93
N ILE A 271 18.96 -15.07 -11.18
CA ILE A 271 19.57 -16.20 -11.90
C ILE A 271 19.22 -16.26 -13.39
N GLY A 272 18.16 -15.57 -13.81
CA GLY A 272 17.64 -15.59 -15.18
C GLY A 272 16.75 -16.79 -15.49
N ALA A 273 15.80 -16.62 -16.42
CA ALA A 273 14.82 -17.64 -16.81
C ALA A 273 15.47 -18.96 -17.25
N LYS A 274 16.62 -18.91 -17.93
CA LYS A 274 17.35 -20.11 -18.37
C LYS A 274 17.80 -21.00 -17.20
N ALA A 275 18.14 -20.42 -16.06
CA ALA A 275 18.64 -21.15 -14.89
C ALA A 275 17.53 -21.75 -14.01
N ILE A 276 16.29 -21.26 -14.10
CA ILE A 276 15.15 -21.83 -13.36
C ILE A 276 14.96 -23.31 -13.76
N PRO A 277 14.84 -24.27 -12.81
CA PRO A 277 14.74 -25.69 -13.15
C PRO A 277 13.51 -25.99 -14.01
N ALA A 278 13.70 -26.82 -15.05
CA ALA A 278 12.65 -27.11 -16.04
C ALA A 278 11.36 -27.67 -15.42
N ARG A 279 11.45 -28.46 -14.34
CA ARG A 279 10.27 -29.03 -13.67
C ARG A 279 9.31 -27.97 -13.13
N TRP A 280 9.84 -26.81 -12.70
CA TRP A 280 9.04 -25.69 -12.22
C TRP A 280 8.45 -24.90 -13.38
N LYS A 281 9.29 -24.54 -14.37
CA LYS A 281 8.83 -23.81 -15.57
C LYS A 281 7.77 -24.56 -16.35
N ASN A 282 7.90 -25.88 -16.50
CA ASN A 282 6.98 -26.69 -17.29
C ASN A 282 5.61 -26.87 -16.61
N ALA A 283 5.53 -26.71 -15.28
CA ALA A 283 4.27 -26.80 -14.56
C ALA A 283 3.35 -25.60 -14.84
N VAL A 284 3.93 -24.40 -14.97
CA VAL A 284 3.18 -23.16 -15.28
C VAL A 284 3.25 -22.78 -16.77
N ASN A 285 4.20 -23.33 -17.51
CA ASN A 285 4.51 -23.01 -18.91
C ASN A 285 4.72 -21.50 -19.12
N ASP A 286 4.55 -21.04 -20.37
CA ASP A 286 4.60 -19.62 -20.75
C ASP A 286 3.23 -18.94 -20.60
N ARG A 287 2.36 -19.39 -19.69
CA ARG A 287 0.98 -18.89 -19.57
C ARG A 287 0.85 -17.86 -18.46
N ILE A 288 -0.09 -16.94 -18.63
CA ILE A 288 -0.61 -16.06 -17.58
C ILE A 288 -2.11 -16.35 -17.49
N THR A 289 -2.60 -16.65 -16.29
CA THR A 289 -4.04 -16.80 -16.03
C THR A 289 -4.49 -15.57 -15.28
N VAL A 290 -5.37 -14.76 -15.88
CA VAL A 290 -5.85 -13.53 -15.25
C VAL A 290 -7.21 -13.75 -14.59
N GLY A 291 -7.33 -13.33 -13.33
CA GLY A 291 -8.55 -13.38 -12.55
C GLY A 291 -9.66 -12.49 -13.12
N SER A 292 -10.92 -12.93 -12.95
CA SER A 292 -12.09 -12.21 -13.47
C SER A 292 -12.34 -10.84 -12.82
N TYR A 293 -11.61 -10.52 -11.76
CA TYR A 293 -11.61 -9.22 -11.09
C TYR A 293 -10.79 -8.16 -11.84
N ILE A 294 -9.96 -8.53 -12.82
CA ILE A 294 -9.33 -7.55 -13.71
C ILE A 294 -10.24 -7.27 -14.90
N LYS A 295 -10.55 -5.99 -15.14
CA LYS A 295 -11.41 -5.54 -16.25
C LYS A 295 -10.64 -4.91 -17.41
N SER A 296 -9.33 -4.77 -17.29
CA SER A 296 -8.48 -4.25 -18.35
C SER A 296 -8.50 -5.16 -19.59
N ASP A 297 -8.64 -4.56 -20.76
CA ASP A 297 -8.53 -5.25 -22.05
C ASP A 297 -7.09 -5.30 -22.58
N GLY A 298 -6.81 -6.30 -23.41
CA GLY A 298 -5.54 -6.42 -24.14
C GLY A 298 -4.36 -6.80 -23.25
N LEU A 299 -4.62 -7.54 -22.17
CA LEU A 299 -3.61 -8.04 -21.24
C LEU A 299 -2.80 -9.19 -21.86
N PRO A 300 -1.49 -9.27 -21.56
CA PRO A 300 -0.68 -10.37 -22.07
C PRO A 300 -1.16 -11.70 -21.50
N GLN A 301 -1.25 -12.71 -22.37
CA GLN A 301 -1.65 -14.07 -21.99
C GLN A 301 -0.45 -14.98 -21.76
N ARG A 302 0.75 -14.47 -22.04
CA ARG A 302 2.00 -15.20 -21.94
C ARG A 302 3.08 -14.37 -21.29
N VAL A 303 3.95 -15.03 -20.52
CA VAL A 303 5.07 -14.35 -19.86
C VAL A 303 6.00 -13.73 -20.89
N THR A 304 6.28 -14.42 -21.99
CA THR A 304 7.10 -13.89 -23.09
C THR A 304 6.50 -12.61 -23.69
N GLU A 305 5.17 -12.55 -23.84
CA GLU A 305 4.49 -11.34 -24.35
C GLU A 305 4.58 -10.17 -23.35
N LEU A 306 4.40 -10.46 -22.05
CA LEU A 306 4.58 -9.47 -20.98
C LEU A 306 6.00 -8.90 -21.02
N VAL A 307 7.01 -9.75 -21.10
CA VAL A 307 8.43 -9.34 -21.16
C VAL A 307 8.71 -8.45 -22.37
N ASP A 308 8.22 -8.82 -23.56
CA ASP A 308 8.38 -8.02 -24.77
C ASP A 308 7.80 -6.60 -24.60
N ARG A 309 6.61 -6.50 -24.00
CA ARG A 309 5.91 -5.23 -23.76
C ARG A 309 6.61 -4.37 -22.71
N VAL A 310 7.07 -4.99 -21.63
CA VAL A 310 7.90 -4.34 -20.60
C VAL A 310 9.18 -3.79 -21.21
N LEU A 311 9.87 -4.54 -22.08
CA LEU A 311 11.09 -4.09 -22.74
C LEU A 311 10.85 -2.91 -23.69
N ILE A 312 9.68 -2.83 -24.33
CA ILE A 312 9.28 -1.65 -25.12
C ILE A 312 9.18 -0.42 -24.22
N LEU A 313 8.51 -0.53 -23.07
CA LEU A 313 8.40 0.56 -22.09
C LEU A 313 9.75 0.93 -21.49
N GLN A 314 10.56 -0.06 -21.10
CA GLN A 314 11.89 0.15 -20.54
C GLN A 314 12.78 0.93 -21.52
N LYS A 315 12.77 0.54 -22.80
CA LYS A 315 13.50 1.26 -23.85
C LYS A 315 12.97 2.67 -24.03
N HIS A 316 11.65 2.87 -23.98
CA HIS A 316 11.03 4.18 -24.06
C HIS A 316 11.51 5.09 -22.91
N PHE A 317 11.29 4.68 -21.66
CA PHE A 317 11.66 5.44 -20.46
C PHE A 317 13.17 5.58 -20.25
N SER A 318 14.00 4.74 -20.87
CA SER A 318 15.46 4.93 -20.87
C SER A 318 15.88 6.25 -21.53
N ASN A 319 15.08 6.75 -22.50
CA ASN A 319 15.35 7.99 -23.23
C ASN A 319 14.65 9.22 -22.64
N VAL A 320 13.80 9.04 -21.62
CA VAL A 320 13.09 10.15 -20.96
C VAL A 320 14.04 10.81 -19.95
N PRO A 321 14.38 12.10 -20.12
CA PRO A 321 15.14 12.85 -19.12
C PRO A 321 14.25 13.15 -17.91
N ASP A 322 14.87 13.32 -16.74
CA ASP A 322 14.23 13.87 -15.54
C ASP A 322 12.98 13.11 -15.07
N LEU A 323 13.04 11.77 -15.06
CA LEU A 323 11.99 10.96 -14.44
C LEU A 323 11.90 11.26 -12.93
N PRO A 324 10.68 11.25 -12.36
CA PRO A 324 10.53 11.43 -10.92
C PRO A 324 11.22 10.32 -10.16
N GLU A 325 11.75 10.65 -8.99
CA GLU A 325 12.47 9.71 -8.14
C GLU A 325 12.31 10.03 -6.65
N ILE A 326 12.41 9.01 -5.81
CA ILE A 326 12.51 9.20 -4.37
C ILE A 326 13.90 9.74 -4.01
N ASN A 327 13.94 10.91 -3.38
CA ASN A 327 15.17 11.51 -2.85
C ASN A 327 15.46 11.01 -1.43
N GLY A 328 16.55 10.27 -1.26
CA GLY A 328 16.96 9.73 0.05
C GLY A 328 16.11 8.53 0.47
N VAL A 329 15.51 8.59 1.66
CA VAL A 329 14.58 7.58 2.16
C VAL A 329 13.17 7.86 1.63
N CYS A 330 12.38 6.80 1.48
CA CYS A 330 10.95 6.90 1.21
C CYS A 330 10.30 7.76 2.28
N GLN A 331 9.54 8.76 1.85
CA GLN A 331 8.74 9.58 2.74
C GLN A 331 7.33 9.55 2.18
N LEU A 332 6.43 8.93 2.92
CA LEU A 332 5.01 9.02 2.59
C LEU A 332 4.66 10.49 2.47
N GLN A 333 3.87 10.80 1.45
CA GLN A 333 3.34 12.13 1.30
C GLN A 333 2.55 12.44 2.57
N LYS A 334 3.10 13.32 3.41
CA LYS A 334 2.31 13.98 4.44
C LYS A 334 1.33 14.83 3.63
N TYR A 335 0.08 14.40 3.50
CA TYR A 335 -0.98 15.29 3.05
C TYR A 335 -0.84 16.52 3.93
N GLU A 336 -0.51 17.67 3.32
CA GLU A 336 0.05 18.81 4.03
C GLU A 336 -0.80 19.11 5.28
N ASP A 337 -0.14 19.52 6.36
CA ASP A 337 -0.84 20.10 7.51
C ASP A 337 -1.48 21.42 7.04
N PHE A 338 -2.69 21.33 6.50
CA PHE A 338 -3.40 22.44 5.86
C PHE A 338 -4.01 23.43 6.87
N SER A 339 -3.59 23.38 8.14
CA SER A 339 -4.28 24.07 9.24
C SER A 339 -3.53 25.21 9.93
N GLU A 340 -2.36 25.61 9.43
CA GLU A 340 -1.45 26.53 10.13
C GLU A 340 -2.15 27.69 10.88
N ASN A 341 -1.96 27.68 12.21
CA ASN A 341 -2.06 28.78 13.16
C ASN A 341 -3.44 29.44 13.35
N ARG A 342 -4.52 28.65 13.45
CA ARG A 342 -5.82 29.18 13.88
C ARG A 342 -6.06 28.94 15.37
N GLN A 343 -6.24 30.03 16.12
CA GLN A 343 -6.61 29.97 17.53
C GLN A 343 -8.12 29.80 17.67
N PHE A 344 -8.55 28.92 18.57
CA PHE A 344 -9.95 28.81 18.98
C PHE A 344 -10.01 28.57 20.49
N ALA A 345 -11.12 28.96 21.12
CA ALA A 345 -11.30 28.84 22.56
C ALA A 345 -12.45 27.86 22.86
N VAL A 346 -12.20 26.87 23.72
CA VAL A 346 -13.23 25.96 24.26
C VAL A 346 -13.18 26.07 25.78
N ASN A 347 -14.31 26.35 26.44
CA ASN A 347 -14.39 26.53 27.90
C ASN A 347 -13.33 27.48 28.48
N ASN A 348 -13.14 28.65 27.87
CA ASN A 348 -12.12 29.67 28.27
C ASN A 348 -10.65 29.21 28.20
N LYS A 349 -10.35 28.07 27.56
CA LYS A 349 -8.98 27.67 27.20
C LYS A 349 -8.75 27.88 25.71
N SER A 350 -7.69 28.57 25.35
CA SER A 350 -7.28 28.76 23.95
C SER A 350 -6.45 27.57 23.48
N PHE A 351 -6.79 27.07 22.30
CA PHE A 351 -6.09 26.01 21.59
C PHE A 351 -5.62 26.54 20.25
N THR A 352 -4.46 26.08 19.82
CA THR A 352 -4.00 26.27 18.44
C THR A 352 -4.40 25.03 17.66
N ALA A 353 -5.22 25.20 16.62
CA ALA A 353 -5.46 24.14 15.65
C ALA A 353 -4.12 23.83 14.95
N ALA A 354 -3.75 22.56 14.95
CA ALA A 354 -2.68 21.98 14.14
C ALA A 354 -3.24 20.69 13.52
N ASP A 355 -2.80 20.28 12.33
CA ASP A 355 -3.26 19.08 11.64
C ASP A 355 -4.78 18.93 11.45
N MET A 356 -5.52 20.04 11.26
CA MET A 356 -7.00 20.02 11.16
C MET A 356 -7.69 19.46 12.42
N ARG A 357 -6.94 19.40 13.53
CA ARG A 357 -7.30 18.80 14.81
C ARG A 357 -7.84 19.84 15.78
N LEU A 358 -8.98 19.53 16.35
CA LEU A 358 -9.48 20.11 17.58
C LEU A 358 -8.96 19.23 18.73
N PRO A 359 -7.95 19.66 19.53
CA PRO A 359 -7.30 18.82 20.51
C PRO A 359 -8.14 18.74 21.79
N LEU A 360 -9.35 18.21 21.66
CA LEU A 360 -10.32 18.06 22.75
C LEU A 360 -9.78 17.19 23.88
N SER A 361 -8.83 16.31 23.60
CA SER A 361 -8.09 15.51 24.60
C SER A 361 -7.37 16.35 25.66
N GLN A 362 -7.16 17.65 25.42
CA GLN A 362 -6.57 18.59 26.38
C GLN A 362 -7.60 19.23 27.32
N LEU A 363 -8.89 18.98 27.07
CA LEU A 363 -9.98 19.45 27.92
C LEU A 363 -10.23 18.43 29.05
N ASP A 364 -10.44 18.97 30.24
CA ASP A 364 -10.88 18.20 31.41
C ASP A 364 -12.40 18.35 31.48
N LEU A 365 -13.15 17.39 30.91
CA LEU A 365 -14.62 17.39 30.97
C LEU A 365 -15.12 16.28 31.91
N PRO A 366 -16.23 16.52 32.63
CA PRO A 366 -16.91 15.48 33.39
C PRO A 366 -17.36 14.33 32.47
N GLU A 367 -17.19 13.09 32.94
CA GLU A 367 -17.66 11.88 32.25
C GLU A 367 -19.17 11.98 31.94
N GLY A 368 -19.56 11.63 30.71
CA GLY A 368 -20.97 11.61 30.28
C GLY A 368 -21.58 12.93 29.81
N LYS A 369 -20.80 14.02 29.70
CA LYS A 369 -21.29 15.28 29.08
C LYS A 369 -20.98 15.35 27.60
N GLU A 370 -21.97 15.64 26.77
CA GLU A 370 -21.77 15.93 25.35
C GLU A 370 -20.94 17.21 25.16
N LEU A 371 -20.05 17.21 24.15
CA LEU A 371 -19.38 18.42 23.70
C LEU A 371 -19.98 18.84 22.36
N GLN A 372 -20.49 20.07 22.28
CA GLN A 372 -20.92 20.67 21.03
C GLN A 372 -19.85 21.61 20.49
N ILE A 373 -19.61 21.53 19.19
CA ILE A 373 -18.66 22.37 18.47
C ILE A 373 -19.43 22.96 17.30
N THR A 374 -19.66 24.27 17.33
CA THR A 374 -20.32 24.98 16.23
C THR A 374 -19.34 25.87 15.50
N MET A 375 -19.18 25.62 14.20
CA MET A 375 -18.30 26.41 13.34
C MET A 375 -18.98 26.77 12.02
N ARG A 376 -18.64 27.93 11.47
CA ARG A 376 -19.00 28.33 10.11
C ARG A 376 -17.89 27.99 9.15
N ILE A 377 -18.24 27.30 8.07
CA ILE A 377 -17.37 27.02 6.93
C ILE A 377 -17.76 27.95 5.78
N THR A 378 -16.80 28.70 5.26
CA THR A 378 -16.95 29.54 4.07
C THR A 378 -16.09 29.01 2.93
N LEU A 379 -16.72 28.71 1.80
CA LEU A 379 -16.05 28.21 0.59
C LEU A 379 -15.75 29.34 -0.40
N PRO A 380 -14.60 29.28 -1.12
CA PRO A 380 -14.32 30.17 -2.25
C PRO A 380 -15.35 30.05 -3.39
N GLU A 381 -15.57 31.14 -4.13
CA GLU A 381 -16.56 31.19 -5.22
C GLU A 381 -16.27 30.22 -6.37
N ASN A 382 -14.98 29.95 -6.64
CA ASN A 382 -14.54 29.07 -7.72
C ASN A 382 -14.75 27.57 -7.43
N VAL A 383 -15.21 27.22 -6.23
CA VAL A 383 -15.51 25.84 -5.85
C VAL A 383 -16.88 25.45 -6.40
N GLN A 384 -16.90 24.44 -7.28
CA GLN A 384 -18.12 23.92 -7.88
C GLN A 384 -18.74 22.77 -7.08
N ALA A 385 -17.91 22.03 -6.35
CA ALA A 385 -18.33 20.93 -5.50
C ALA A 385 -17.36 20.76 -4.33
N ALA A 386 -17.87 20.34 -3.16
CA ALA A 386 -17.08 20.21 -1.95
C ALA A 386 -17.65 19.12 -1.04
N ASN A 387 -16.75 18.40 -0.38
CA ASN A 387 -17.04 17.39 0.62
C ASN A 387 -16.42 17.81 1.95
N LEU A 388 -17.14 17.54 3.04
CA LEU A 388 -16.69 17.73 4.41
C LEU A 388 -16.32 16.37 5.00
N LEU A 389 -15.06 16.21 5.41
CA LEU A 389 -14.62 15.09 6.25
C LEU A 389 -14.69 15.52 7.72
N VAL A 390 -15.45 14.79 8.53
CA VAL A 390 -15.38 14.86 9.99
C VAL A 390 -14.92 13.52 10.53
N ALA A 391 -13.90 13.52 11.38
CA ALA A 391 -13.32 12.29 11.87
C ALA A 391 -12.89 12.43 13.33
N SER A 392 -13.16 11.43 14.17
CA SER A 392 -12.76 11.41 15.57
C SER A 392 -12.68 9.96 16.04
N ARG A 393 -11.92 9.65 17.08
CA ARG A 393 -11.94 8.32 17.71
C ARG A 393 -13.22 8.03 18.48
N GLY A 394 -13.95 9.08 18.91
CA GLY A 394 -15.20 8.93 19.67
C GLY A 394 -16.43 8.87 18.80
N LEU A 395 -17.56 8.61 19.45
CA LEU A 395 -18.87 8.82 18.85
C LEU A 395 -19.07 10.30 18.55
N PHE A 396 -19.59 10.60 17.36
CA PHE A 396 -19.98 11.96 17.02
C PHE A 396 -21.20 12.01 16.11
N VAL A 397 -21.93 13.11 16.22
CA VAL A 397 -23.01 13.53 15.34
C VAL A 397 -22.58 14.82 14.64
N VAL A 398 -22.85 14.90 13.35
CA VAL A 398 -22.63 16.09 12.53
C VAL A 398 -23.96 16.59 12.01
N LYS A 399 -24.22 17.88 12.18
CA LYS A 399 -25.31 18.61 11.51
C LYS A 399 -24.74 19.72 10.65
N ILE A 400 -25.40 19.97 9.52
CA ILE A 400 -25.09 21.09 8.62
C ILE A 400 -26.32 21.97 8.52
N ASN A 401 -26.19 23.24 8.87
CA ASN A 401 -27.28 24.21 8.95
C ASN A 401 -28.46 23.69 9.81
N GLY A 402 -28.14 22.99 10.91
CA GLY A 402 -29.13 22.39 11.82
C GLY A 402 -29.72 21.05 11.36
N GLU A 403 -29.47 20.59 10.13
CA GLU A 403 -29.95 19.31 9.62
C GLU A 403 -28.95 18.18 9.87
N MET A 404 -29.45 17.00 10.27
CA MET A 404 -28.62 15.82 10.53
C MET A 404 -27.87 15.39 9.26
N ALA A 405 -26.54 15.38 9.32
CA ALA A 405 -25.69 15.11 8.17
C ALA A 405 -24.91 13.78 8.29
N ALA A 406 -24.37 13.45 9.47
CA ALA A 406 -23.70 12.16 9.68
C ALA A 406 -23.60 11.72 11.16
N LEU A 407 -23.60 10.42 11.42
CA LEU A 407 -23.43 9.81 12.74
C LEU A 407 -22.33 8.74 12.72
N LYS A 408 -21.48 8.70 13.75
CA LYS A 408 -20.50 7.63 14.00
C LYS A 408 -20.75 6.94 15.35
N GLY A 409 -20.82 5.59 15.33
CA GLY A 409 -20.92 4.70 16.50
C GLY A 409 -19.61 3.93 16.80
N ASP A 410 -19.40 3.53 18.06
CA ASP A 410 -18.24 2.84 18.66
C ASP A 410 -17.59 1.73 17.79
N GLN A 411 -16.26 1.82 17.61
CA GLN A 411 -15.38 0.66 17.44
C GLN A 411 -14.15 0.87 18.34
N SER A 412 -13.92 -0.08 19.24
CA SER A 412 -12.98 -0.03 20.35
C SER A 412 -11.53 -0.40 19.95
N LEU A 413 -10.54 0.22 20.64
CA LEU A 413 -9.12 -0.17 20.88
C LEU A 413 -7.96 0.74 20.33
N PRO A 414 -6.75 0.73 20.96
CA PRO A 414 -5.94 1.94 21.27
C PRO A 414 -4.68 2.24 20.40
N LEU A 415 -4.11 3.43 20.65
CA LEU A 415 -3.00 4.23 20.02
C LEU A 415 -1.60 3.55 19.88
N PRO A 416 -0.62 4.06 19.08
CA PRO A 416 -0.33 5.48 18.76
C PRO A 416 0.02 5.85 17.29
N ALA A 417 0.16 7.17 17.04
CA ALA A 417 0.62 7.90 15.84
C ALA A 417 -0.44 8.26 14.74
N PRO A 418 -0.33 9.47 14.12
CA PRO A 418 -1.43 10.22 13.47
C PRO A 418 -1.91 9.74 12.09
N HIS A 419 -1.49 8.55 11.64
CA HIS A 419 -2.07 7.86 10.47
C HIS A 419 -3.41 7.16 10.79
N ARG A 420 -4.05 7.50 11.91
CA ARG A 420 -5.21 6.78 12.47
C ARG A 420 -6.35 7.73 12.82
N VAL A 421 -7.16 8.09 11.82
CA VAL A 421 -8.58 8.39 12.08
C VAL A 421 -9.44 7.33 11.38
N LEU A 422 -9.41 6.13 11.95
CA LEU A 422 -10.38 5.08 11.64
C LEU A 422 -11.78 5.57 12.03
N GLY A 423 -12.70 5.52 11.06
CA GLY A 423 -14.14 5.78 11.15
C GLY A 423 -14.60 7.22 10.88
N GLY A 424 -14.01 7.98 9.95
CA GLY A 424 -14.55 9.31 9.60
C GLY A 424 -15.89 9.28 8.85
N ARG A 425 -16.49 10.44 8.63
CA ARG A 425 -17.69 10.65 7.80
C ARG A 425 -17.42 11.70 6.74
N ILE A 426 -17.73 11.36 5.51
CA ILE A 426 -17.67 12.25 4.36
C ILE A 426 -19.09 12.73 4.07
N ILE A 427 -19.25 14.03 3.96
CA ILE A 427 -20.54 14.69 3.86
C ILE A 427 -20.49 15.65 2.68
N PRO A 428 -21.26 15.41 1.61
CA PRO A 428 -21.35 16.36 0.50
C PRO A 428 -21.93 17.69 0.97
N LEU A 429 -21.25 18.80 0.68
CA LEU A 429 -21.78 20.14 0.97
C LEU A 429 -22.78 20.54 -0.12
N PRO A 430 -24.00 21.04 0.22
CA PRO A 430 -25.06 21.28 -0.75
C PRO A 430 -24.86 22.59 -1.54
N LEU A 431 -23.78 22.66 -2.32
CA LEU A 431 -23.38 23.84 -3.11
C LEU A 431 -24.34 24.19 -4.25
N TYR A 432 -25.14 23.22 -4.70
CA TYR A 432 -26.19 23.40 -5.71
C TYR A 432 -27.27 24.40 -5.27
N THR A 433 -27.36 24.71 -3.97
CA THR A 433 -28.28 25.71 -3.42
C THR A 433 -27.78 27.15 -3.60
N GLY A 434 -26.59 27.36 -4.18
CA GLY A 434 -25.94 28.67 -4.29
C GLY A 434 -25.30 29.15 -2.98
N LYS A 435 -25.54 28.45 -1.85
CA LYS A 435 -24.90 28.75 -0.57
C LYS A 435 -23.40 28.44 -0.65
N ARG A 436 -22.61 29.27 0.03
CA ARG A 436 -21.15 29.12 0.20
C ARG A 436 -20.73 29.18 1.67
N GLU A 437 -21.68 29.42 2.55
CA GLU A 437 -21.51 29.37 4.00
C GLU A 437 -22.36 28.25 4.57
N PHE A 438 -21.76 27.47 5.46
CA PHE A 438 -22.39 26.34 6.12
C PHE A 438 -22.09 26.41 7.62
N ASP A 439 -23.14 26.38 8.44
CA ASP A 439 -23.00 26.19 9.88
C ASP A 439 -22.84 24.68 10.13
N LEU A 440 -21.78 24.30 10.82
CA LEU A 440 -21.40 22.93 11.12
C LEU A 440 -21.46 22.74 12.63
N ASP A 441 -22.39 21.89 13.08
CA ASP A 441 -22.51 21.48 14.48
C ASP A 441 -21.99 20.05 14.62
N ILE A 442 -20.97 19.87 15.45
CA ILE A 442 -20.42 18.55 15.78
C ILE A 442 -20.69 18.28 17.25
N THR A 443 -21.54 17.30 17.55
CA THR A 443 -21.71 16.79 18.90
C THR A 443 -20.81 15.58 19.08
N VAL A 444 -19.82 15.68 19.96
CA VAL A 444 -18.97 14.57 20.37
C VAL A 444 -19.52 13.98 21.66
N TYR A 445 -19.64 12.66 21.71
CA TYR A 445 -19.98 11.92 22.91
C TYR A 445 -18.67 11.40 23.50
N PRO A 446 -18.11 12.07 24.53
CA PRO A 446 -16.76 11.78 24.99
C PRO A 446 -16.68 10.42 25.66
N THR A 447 -15.68 9.65 25.24
CA THR A 447 -15.05 8.58 26.03
C THR A 447 -13.98 9.18 26.93
N VAL A 448 -13.46 8.45 27.91
CA VAL A 448 -12.29 8.87 28.70
C VAL A 448 -11.04 8.13 28.20
N PRO A 449 -10.01 8.81 27.68
CA PRO A 449 -9.91 10.26 27.45
C PRO A 449 -10.73 10.75 26.24
N ILE A 450 -11.05 12.06 26.21
CA ILE A 450 -11.84 12.69 25.16
C ILE A 450 -11.07 12.61 23.84
N PRO A 451 -11.68 12.11 22.76
CA PRO A 451 -10.99 11.99 21.49
C PRO A 451 -11.00 13.33 20.76
N ASP A 452 -9.89 13.63 20.10
CA ASP A 452 -9.80 14.80 19.21
C ASP A 452 -10.73 14.66 18.01
N VAL A 453 -11.12 15.79 17.44
CA VAL A 453 -11.94 15.86 16.21
C VAL A 453 -11.12 16.47 15.09
N TYR A 454 -11.19 15.89 13.91
CA TYR A 454 -10.55 16.34 12.69
C TYR A 454 -11.65 16.79 11.72
N VAL A 455 -11.50 17.99 11.15
CA VAL A 455 -12.47 18.55 10.20
C VAL A 455 -11.74 19.07 8.97
N ASN A 456 -12.13 18.61 7.78
CA ASN A 456 -11.50 19.00 6.52
C ASN A 456 -12.53 19.22 5.40
N VAL A 457 -12.24 20.12 4.46
CA VAL A 457 -13.08 20.36 3.28
C VAL A 457 -12.26 20.25 2.01
N TYR A 458 -12.74 19.49 1.04
CA TYR A 458 -12.02 19.19 -0.20
C TYR A 458 -12.96 19.19 -1.40
N ASP A 459 -12.42 19.47 -2.59
CA ASP A 459 -13.18 19.45 -3.84
C ASP A 459 -13.36 18.02 -4.40
N TRP A 460 -14.07 17.88 -5.52
CA TRP A 460 -14.26 16.58 -6.18
C TRP A 460 -12.97 15.93 -6.69
N ASN A 461 -11.90 16.71 -6.84
CA ASN A 461 -10.57 16.20 -7.18
C ASN A 461 -9.72 15.98 -5.91
N ASN A 462 -10.36 15.98 -4.74
CA ASN A 462 -9.72 15.81 -3.44
C ASN A 462 -8.67 16.84 -3.07
N ARG A 463 -8.70 17.99 -3.71
CA ARG A 463 -7.84 19.09 -3.33
C ARG A 463 -8.45 19.77 -2.13
N HIS A 464 -7.67 19.97 -1.07
CA HIS A 464 -8.10 20.77 0.06
C HIS A 464 -8.60 22.13 -0.45
N ILE A 465 -9.82 22.46 -0.07
CA ILE A 465 -10.37 23.77 -0.33
C ILE A 465 -9.99 24.62 0.87
N LYS A 466 -9.17 25.64 0.63
CA LYS A 466 -8.87 26.63 1.67
C LYS A 466 -10.16 27.34 2.07
N THR A 467 -10.69 26.98 3.23
CA THR A 467 -11.94 27.52 3.77
C THR A 467 -11.67 28.57 4.85
N GLY A 468 -12.61 29.51 4.95
CA GLY A 468 -12.79 30.30 6.16
C GLY A 468 -13.45 29.42 7.21
N TYR A 469 -12.85 29.32 8.40
CA TYR A 469 -13.48 28.70 9.57
C TYR A 469 -13.69 29.79 10.60
N LYS A 470 -14.91 29.93 11.10
CA LYS A 470 -15.22 30.84 12.21
C LYS A 470 -16.01 30.09 13.27
N LEU A 471 -15.46 29.93 14.47
CA LEU A 471 -16.21 29.37 15.60
C LEU A 471 -17.36 30.33 15.96
N ILE A 472 -18.58 29.79 16.12
CA ILE A 472 -19.78 30.62 16.33
C ILE A 472 -20.18 30.62 17.80
N GLU A 473 -20.11 29.49 18.50
CA GLU A 473 -20.47 29.34 19.92
C GLU A 473 -19.51 28.37 20.65
N GLN A 474 -19.37 28.57 21.97
CA GLN A 474 -18.42 27.90 22.90
C GLN A 474 -19.02 26.72 23.65
#